data_AF-A0A3Q3WNQ5-F1
#
_entry.id   AF-A0A3Q3WNQ5-F1
#
_cell.length_a   1.000
_cell.length_b   1.000
_cell.length_c   1.000
_cell.angle_alpha   90.00
_cell.angle_beta   90.00
_cell.angle_gamma   90.00
#
_symmetry.space_group_name_H-M   'P 1'
#
loop_
_entity.id
_entity.type
_entity.pdbx_description
1 polymer ?
#
loop_
_entity_poly.entity_id
_entity_poly.type
_entity_poly.pdbx_seq_one_letter_code
_entity_poly.pdbx_strand_id
1 'polypeptide(L)'
;MSQRTERRGIHVDQSDLLCKKGCGYYGNAAWQGLCSKCWREEYQRVRQKQIQDDWALAEKLQREEEAAYASSHGAQAQSHSQTAVPQLHPGHASLGAFSKFEEKKTNEKTRKVTTVKKFFSPSSRTPPKKDTQEGRTPSPSISRHASFETDQVSKEFVEFLKNLQKPGREIHKQCRAFIMNMSSKKELSADELSECVQDFYQNMADRLMSHFKGSSESVERVMDQVEKYIMTRLYKSVFCPESTDDERKDLATQKRIRALHWVTIQMLCVSMDEEIPEVSEDVVKAITDIIEMDSKRVPRDKLGCITRCSKHIFSAIRITRNEPASADDFLPALIYIVLKANPPRLQSNIQYITRFCNPSRLMTGEDGYYFTNLCCAVAFIEKLDAQSLNLSPEEFQRYMSGQASPRLHSSEGDWPQSGVTAANPVLAQLNHNLERLSLVSSRQQMLMEAAQSMQADLLSWPEGVQREVSGVLEKYPLQILPRTVSAMDANNADSDGPPPLLTAQVFAG
;
A
#
# COMPACT_ATOMS: atom_id res chain seq x y z
N MET A 1 -57.16 16.44 32.80
CA MET A 1 -55.88 15.83 33.21
C MET A 1 -54.93 15.87 32.04
N SER A 2 -53.84 16.63 32.11
CA SER A 2 -52.80 16.68 31.08
C SER A 2 -51.45 16.51 31.77
N GLN A 3 -50.81 15.36 31.58
CA GLN A 3 -49.49 15.06 32.11
C GLN A 3 -48.44 15.84 31.30
N ARG A 4 -47.63 16.67 31.97
CA ARG A 4 -46.43 17.30 31.40
C ARG A 4 -45.22 16.49 31.83
N THR A 5 -44.45 16.02 30.85
CA THR A 5 -43.22 15.24 31.00
C THR A 5 -42.06 16.17 31.35
N GLU A 6 -41.50 16.06 32.56
CA GLU A 6 -40.25 16.75 32.93
C GLU A 6 -39.04 15.98 32.40
N ARG A 7 -38.24 16.62 31.53
CA ARG A 7 -36.95 16.11 31.08
C ARG A 7 -35.91 16.33 32.18
N ARG A 8 -35.28 15.25 32.67
CA ARG A 8 -34.11 15.34 33.57
C ARG A 8 -32.91 15.85 32.78
N GLY A 9 -32.45 17.07 33.07
CA GLY A 9 -31.19 17.61 32.55
C GLY A 9 -30.00 16.99 33.29
N ILE A 10 -28.94 16.66 32.56
CA ILE A 10 -27.65 16.24 33.14
C ILE A 10 -26.98 17.51 33.67
N HIS A 11 -26.79 17.59 34.99
CA HIS A 11 -26.04 18.66 35.63
C HIS A 11 -24.57 18.23 35.72
N VAL A 12 -23.67 18.97 35.05
CA VAL A 12 -22.21 18.81 35.16
C VAL A 12 -21.69 20.11 35.77
N ASP A 13 -20.99 20.00 36.90
CA ASP A 13 -20.41 21.15 37.58
C ASP A 13 -19.20 21.67 36.79
N GLN A 14 -19.01 22.99 36.74
CA GLN A 14 -17.92 23.59 35.97
C GLN A 14 -16.54 23.15 36.48
N SER A 15 -16.44 22.81 37.76
CA SER A 15 -15.21 22.27 38.36
C SER A 15 -14.80 20.90 37.82
N ASP A 16 -15.76 20.07 37.38
CA ASP A 16 -15.52 18.73 36.82
C ASP A 16 -14.93 18.77 35.40
N LEU A 17 -15.04 19.91 34.72
CA LEU A 17 -14.52 20.12 33.37
C LEU A 17 -13.10 20.70 33.37
N LEU A 18 -12.60 21.18 34.51
CA LEU A 18 -11.30 21.84 34.58
C LEU A 18 -10.16 20.82 34.60
N CYS A 19 -9.01 21.26 34.07
CA CYS A 19 -7.78 20.49 34.08
C CYS A 19 -7.40 20.12 35.52
N LYS A 20 -7.10 18.85 35.75
CA LYS A 20 -6.69 18.33 37.07
C LYS A 20 -5.47 19.02 37.67
N LYS A 21 -4.64 19.70 36.86
CA LYS A 21 -3.51 20.52 37.35
C LYS A 21 -3.90 21.94 37.78
N GLY A 22 -5.19 22.29 37.75
CA GLY A 22 -5.67 23.60 38.21
C GLY A 22 -5.18 24.78 37.36
N CYS A 23 -4.76 24.55 36.11
CA CYS A 23 -4.17 25.59 35.26
C CYS A 23 -5.18 26.55 34.61
N GLY A 24 -6.46 26.46 34.97
CA GLY A 24 -7.53 27.32 34.45
C GLY A 24 -8.07 26.94 33.07
N TYR A 25 -7.56 25.88 32.44
CA TYR A 25 -8.04 25.35 31.16
C TYR A 25 -8.88 24.08 31.36
N TYR A 26 -9.75 23.76 30.40
CA TYR A 26 -10.58 22.55 30.44
C TYR A 26 -9.76 21.27 30.16
N GLY A 27 -9.99 20.24 30.95
CA GLY A 27 -9.46 18.89 30.75
C GLY A 27 -10.49 17.98 30.09
N ASN A 28 -10.05 16.83 29.57
CA ASN A 28 -10.95 15.82 29.05
C ASN A 28 -10.52 14.42 29.47
N ALA A 29 -11.45 13.45 29.40
CA ALA A 29 -11.21 12.07 29.82
C ALA A 29 -10.11 11.38 28.99
N ALA A 30 -9.98 11.70 27.70
CA ALA A 30 -8.96 11.13 26.82
C ALA A 30 -7.52 11.52 27.24
N TRP A 31 -7.37 12.67 27.89
CA TRP A 31 -6.10 13.14 28.47
C TRP A 31 -6.10 13.01 30.00
N GLN A 32 -6.82 12.03 30.54
CA GLN A 32 -6.91 11.72 31.97
C GLN A 32 -7.36 12.91 32.85
N GLY A 33 -8.11 13.85 32.28
CA GLY A 33 -8.54 15.08 32.93
C GLY A 33 -7.53 16.23 32.84
N LEU A 34 -6.47 16.12 32.04
CA LEU A 34 -5.53 17.20 31.76
C LEU A 34 -5.95 18.00 30.53
N CYS A 35 -5.59 19.29 30.50
CA CYS A 35 -5.69 20.08 29.28
C CYS A 35 -4.56 19.69 28.30
N SER A 36 -4.69 20.10 27.04
CA SER A 36 -3.73 19.80 25.96
C SER A 36 -2.28 20.19 26.29
N LYS A 37 -2.09 21.30 27.02
CA LYS A 37 -0.76 21.78 27.42
C LYS A 37 -0.17 20.89 28.52
N CYS A 38 -0.91 20.70 29.62
CA CYS A 38 -0.48 19.88 30.75
C CYS A 38 -0.29 18.41 30.38
N TRP A 39 -1.08 17.90 29.42
CA TRP A 39 -0.94 16.56 28.86
C TRP A 39 0.37 16.42 28.08
N ARG A 40 0.69 17.38 27.19
CA ARG A 40 1.95 17.35 26.42
C ARG A 40 3.18 17.37 27.32
N GLU A 41 3.18 18.22 28.34
CA GLU A 41 4.30 18.32 29.29
C GLU A 41 4.48 17.03 30.11
N GLU A 42 3.38 16.40 30.56
CA GLU A 42 3.44 15.13 31.29
C GLU A 42 3.89 13.99 30.38
N TYR A 43 3.30 13.91 29.19
CA TYR A 43 3.62 12.88 28.21
C TYR A 43 5.08 12.94 27.76
N GLN A 44 5.62 14.15 27.53
CA GLN A 44 7.03 14.33 27.19
C GLN A 44 7.96 13.88 28.33
N ARG A 45 7.61 14.17 29.59
CA ARG A 45 8.40 13.75 30.76
C ARG A 45 8.40 12.23 30.95
N VAL A 46 7.23 11.60 30.84
CA VAL A 46 7.10 10.14 30.91
C VAL A 46 7.88 9.47 29.78
N ARG A 47 7.79 10.00 28.56
CA ARG A 47 8.52 9.50 27.40
C ARG A 47 10.04 9.64 27.55
N GLN A 48 10.54 10.77 28.07
CA GLN A 48 11.97 10.96 28.34
C GLN A 48 12.50 9.99 29.40
N LYS A 49 11.70 9.75 30.45
CA LYS A 49 12.05 8.76 31.48
C LYS A 49 12.13 7.35 30.91
N GLN A 50 11.16 6.95 30.09
CA GLN A 50 11.17 5.65 29.42
C GLN A 50 12.42 5.47 28.55
N ILE A 51 12.81 6.49 27.78
CA ILE A 51 14.03 6.45 26.94
C ILE A 51 15.29 6.28 27.80
N GLN A 52 15.37 6.94 28.96
CA GLN A 52 16.50 6.78 29.89
C GLN A 52 16.55 5.37 30.50
N ASP A 53 15.39 4.83 30.89
CA ASP A 53 15.30 3.48 31.45
C ASP A 53 15.68 2.42 30.41
N ASP A 54 15.24 2.58 29.15
CA ASP A 54 15.57 1.69 28.03
C ASP A 54 17.07 1.75 27.68
N TRP A 55 17.67 2.96 27.71
CA TRP A 55 19.12 3.13 27.50
C TRP A 55 19.95 2.44 28.59
N ALA A 56 19.55 2.61 29.86
CA ALA A 56 20.23 1.97 30.99
C ALA A 56 20.13 0.44 30.93
N LEU A 57 19.00 -0.09 30.45
CA LEU A 57 18.82 -1.52 30.24
C LEU A 57 19.71 -2.05 29.10
N ALA A 58 19.80 -1.33 27.99
CA ALA A 58 20.68 -1.68 26.87
C ALA A 58 22.15 -1.72 27.28
N GLU A 59 22.62 -0.72 28.04
CA GLU A 59 23.99 -0.67 28.55
C GLU A 59 24.30 -1.84 29.50
N LYS A 60 23.31 -2.25 30.31
CA LYS A 60 23.45 -3.41 31.19
C LYS A 60 23.57 -4.72 30.41
N LEU A 61 22.70 -4.93 29.40
CA LEU A 61 22.73 -6.13 28.56
C LEU A 61 24.04 -6.24 27.78
N GLN A 62 24.54 -5.13 27.25
CA GLN A 62 25.81 -5.11 26.53
C GLN A 62 27.00 -5.45 27.44
N ARG A 63 26.99 -4.96 28.69
CA ARG A 63 28.01 -5.31 29.68
C ARG A 63 27.94 -6.80 30.10
N GLU A 64 26.75 -7.38 30.16
CA GLU A 64 26.56 -8.82 30.40
C GLU A 64 27.05 -9.66 29.20
N GLU A 65 26.81 -9.21 27.97
CA GLU A 65 27.29 -9.86 26.74
C GLU A 65 28.83 -9.81 26.63
N GLU A 66 29.44 -8.65 26.90
CA GLU A 66 30.91 -8.50 26.92
C GLU A 66 31.55 -9.38 28.01
N ALA A 67 30.93 -9.50 29.18
CA ALA A 67 31.39 -10.38 30.25
C ALA A 67 31.27 -11.87 29.88
N ALA A 68 30.18 -12.27 29.21
CA ALA A 68 30.01 -13.62 28.69
C ALA A 68 31.04 -13.95 27.60
N TYR A 69 31.33 -12.99 26.73
CA TYR A 69 32.33 -13.12 25.67
C TYR A 69 33.75 -13.25 26.26
N ALA A 70 34.12 -12.41 27.23
CA ALA A 70 35.39 -12.48 27.93
C ALA A 70 35.57 -13.80 28.71
N SER A 71 34.51 -14.31 29.32
CA SER A 71 34.53 -15.60 30.03
C SER A 71 34.72 -16.81 29.09
N SER A 72 34.33 -16.70 27.81
CA SER A 72 34.48 -17.76 26.82
C SER A 72 35.91 -17.85 26.24
N HIS A 73 36.63 -16.73 26.17
CA HIS A 73 38.00 -16.66 25.64
C HIS A 73 39.11 -16.77 26.70
N GLY A 74 38.80 -16.62 27.99
CA GLY A 74 39.76 -16.77 29.08
C GLY A 74 40.19 -18.20 29.41
N ALA A 75 39.51 -19.22 28.88
CA ALA A 75 39.74 -20.64 29.24
C ALA A 75 40.83 -21.35 28.39
N GLN A 76 41.45 -20.68 27.42
CA GLN A 76 42.47 -21.27 26.53
C GLN A 76 43.92 -20.82 26.79
N ALA A 77 44.16 -19.99 27.80
CA ALA A 77 45.49 -19.43 28.07
C ALA A 77 46.11 -19.96 29.37
N GLN A 78 46.24 -21.28 29.54
CA GLN A 78 47.10 -21.84 30.59
C GLN A 78 47.46 -23.32 30.35
N SER A 79 48.35 -23.59 29.38
CA SER A 79 49.29 -24.72 29.50
C SER A 79 50.46 -24.59 28.52
N HIS A 80 51.66 -24.73 29.09
CA HIS A 80 52.97 -25.03 28.49
C HIS A 80 53.90 -23.88 28.06
N SER A 81 54.85 -23.66 28.97
CA SER A 81 56.16 -23.04 28.79
C SER A 81 57.21 -24.04 28.25
N GLN A 82 58.07 -23.53 27.34
CA GLN A 82 59.45 -23.96 26.99
C GLN A 82 59.58 -25.25 26.16
N THR A 83 60.35 -25.36 25.05
CA THR A 83 61.57 -24.67 24.56
C THR A 83 61.86 -24.99 23.07
N ALA A 84 62.61 -24.10 22.41
CA ALA A 84 63.51 -24.26 21.25
C ALA A 84 62.98 -24.33 19.78
N VAL A 85 63.80 -23.76 18.90
CA VAL A 85 63.69 -23.32 17.48
C VAL A 85 64.89 -23.97 16.71
N PRO A 86 65.08 -23.99 15.35
CA PRO A 86 64.27 -23.58 14.15
C PRO A 86 64.20 -24.62 12.99
N GLN A 87 63.37 -24.37 11.94
CA GLN A 87 63.81 -24.07 10.54
C GLN A 87 62.74 -24.24 9.42
N LEU A 88 62.75 -23.27 8.49
CA LEU A 88 62.53 -23.27 7.01
C LEU A 88 61.11 -23.38 6.35
N HIS A 89 60.92 -22.47 5.38
CA HIS A 89 59.81 -22.17 4.44
C HIS A 89 59.55 -23.25 3.34
N PRO A 90 58.66 -23.04 2.32
CA PRO A 90 57.25 -22.58 2.26
C PRO A 90 56.36 -23.48 1.34
N GLY A 91 55.02 -23.32 1.37
CA GLY A 91 54.19 -23.59 0.19
C GLY A 91 52.81 -24.26 0.37
N HIS A 92 51.86 -23.71 -0.40
CA HIS A 92 50.63 -24.29 -0.95
C HIS A 92 49.37 -24.49 -0.09
N ALA A 93 48.29 -23.92 -0.65
CA ALA A 93 46.89 -24.15 -0.36
C ALA A 93 46.46 -25.60 -0.59
N SER A 94 45.57 -26.12 0.25
CA SER A 94 44.38 -26.87 -0.19
C SER A 94 43.44 -27.18 0.98
N LEU A 95 42.16 -27.20 0.60
CA LEU A 95 40.94 -27.57 1.27
C LEU A 95 40.97 -28.94 1.99
N GLY A 96 40.15 -29.04 3.04
CA GLY A 96 39.73 -30.27 3.72
C GLY A 96 39.66 -30.03 5.23
N ALA A 97 38.73 -30.56 6.03
CA ALA A 97 37.58 -31.40 5.77
C ALA A 97 36.71 -31.29 7.04
N PHE A 98 35.38 -31.32 6.86
CA PHE A 98 34.43 -31.49 7.96
C PHE A 98 34.70 -32.82 8.68
N SER A 99 35.01 -32.76 9.98
CA SER A 99 34.95 -33.91 10.87
C SER A 99 33.80 -33.74 11.85
N LYS A 100 32.90 -34.73 11.82
CA LYS A 100 31.91 -35.06 12.86
C LYS A 100 32.55 -35.00 14.26
N PHE A 101 31.82 -34.48 15.24
CA PHE A 101 31.93 -34.95 16.62
C PHE A 101 30.60 -34.82 17.37
N GLU A 102 30.39 -35.82 18.23
CA GLU A 102 29.19 -36.14 18.97
C GLU A 102 28.91 -35.21 20.17
N GLU A 103 27.60 -35.11 20.41
CA GLU A 103 26.89 -34.90 21.67
C GLU A 103 27.72 -34.88 22.98
N LYS A 104 27.65 -33.76 23.72
CA LYS A 104 27.81 -33.78 25.17
C LYS A 104 26.93 -32.76 25.87
N LYS A 105 25.94 -33.30 26.59
CA LYS A 105 25.05 -32.62 27.54
C LYS A 105 25.83 -31.76 28.54
N THR A 106 25.35 -30.55 28.76
CA THR A 106 25.48 -29.85 30.05
C THR A 106 24.10 -29.37 30.51
N ASN A 107 23.82 -29.75 31.75
CA ASN A 107 22.60 -29.52 32.51
C ASN A 107 22.91 -28.37 33.46
N GLU A 108 22.27 -27.21 33.29
CA GLU A 108 22.36 -26.16 34.29
C GLU A 108 20.96 -25.61 34.64
N LYS A 109 20.62 -25.81 35.91
CA LYS A 109 19.40 -25.37 36.58
C LYS A 109 19.59 -23.93 37.05
N THR A 110 18.60 -23.07 36.83
CA THR A 110 18.10 -22.05 37.76
C THR A 110 16.87 -21.40 37.09
N ARG A 111 15.77 -20.99 37.72
CA ARG A 111 15.30 -20.96 39.11
C ARG A 111 13.77 -20.94 39.05
N LYS A 112 13.11 -21.67 39.95
CA LYS A 112 11.66 -21.69 40.12
C LYS A 112 11.19 -20.34 40.67
N VAL A 113 10.14 -19.77 40.08
CA VAL A 113 9.20 -18.90 40.78
C VAL A 113 7.83 -19.59 40.78
N THR A 114 7.35 -19.83 41.98
CA THR A 114 6.07 -20.41 42.35
C THR A 114 4.92 -19.40 42.19
N THR A 115 3.69 -19.94 42.15
CA THR A 115 2.36 -19.29 42.29
C THR A 115 1.84 -18.66 40.99
N VAL A 116 0.68 -19.03 40.42
CA VAL A 116 -0.54 -19.63 40.98
C VAL A 116 -1.15 -20.61 39.96
N LYS A 117 -1.19 -21.89 40.32
CA LYS A 117 -1.89 -22.95 39.58
C LYS A 117 -3.18 -23.27 40.33
N LYS A 118 -4.29 -22.60 39.99
CA LYS A 118 -5.64 -23.04 40.38
C LYS A 118 -6.63 -22.47 39.38
N PHE A 119 -7.16 -23.29 38.48
CA PHE A 119 -8.56 -23.26 38.00
C PHE A 119 -8.81 -24.45 37.06
N PHE A 120 -8.53 -25.68 37.52
CA PHE A 120 -9.14 -26.87 36.92
C PHE A 120 -9.33 -27.94 38.00
N SER A 121 -10.55 -28.10 38.46
CA SER A 121 -11.10 -29.41 38.84
C SER A 121 -12.62 -29.43 38.68
N PRO A 122 -13.19 -30.60 38.36
CA PRO A 122 -14.51 -30.73 37.77
C PRO A 122 -15.58 -30.94 38.85
N SER A 123 -16.83 -30.56 38.58
CA SER A 123 -17.96 -31.08 39.36
C SER A 123 -19.17 -31.39 38.48
N SER A 124 -19.82 -32.47 38.90
CA SER A 124 -20.81 -33.31 38.25
C SER A 124 -22.25 -32.82 38.39
N ARG A 125 -23.05 -33.16 37.37
CA ARG A 125 -24.51 -33.41 37.27
C ARG A 125 -25.40 -33.26 38.52
N THR A 126 -26.59 -32.64 38.34
CA THR A 126 -27.99 -33.14 38.60
C THR A 126 -29.03 -32.01 38.26
N PRO A 127 -30.38 -32.23 38.26
CA PRO A 127 -31.27 -32.55 37.13
C PRO A 127 -32.25 -31.39 36.75
N PRO A 128 -33.17 -31.53 35.75
CA PRO A 128 -33.86 -30.40 35.13
C PRO A 128 -35.14 -30.00 35.87
N LYS A 129 -35.44 -28.70 35.92
CA LYS A 129 -36.77 -28.16 36.24
C LYS A 129 -37.38 -27.49 35.01
N LYS A 130 -38.63 -27.86 34.80
CA LYS A 130 -39.58 -27.49 33.75
C LYS A 130 -40.36 -26.26 34.23
N ASP A 131 -40.45 -25.22 33.40
CA ASP A 131 -41.49 -24.17 33.34
C ASP A 131 -41.00 -23.09 32.35
N THR A 132 -41.79 -22.29 31.63
CA THR A 132 -43.13 -22.34 31.04
C THR A 132 -43.07 -21.29 29.92
N GLN A 133 -43.74 -21.58 28.81
CA GLN A 133 -43.61 -20.93 27.50
C GLN A 133 -44.45 -19.64 27.44
N GLU A 134 -43.85 -18.49 27.13
CA GLU A 134 -44.57 -17.34 26.55
C GLU A 134 -43.78 -16.75 25.38
N GLY A 135 -44.51 -16.55 24.28
CA GLY A 135 -43.97 -16.39 22.94
C GLY A 135 -43.37 -15.02 22.66
N ARG A 136 -42.23 -15.03 21.98
CA ARG A 136 -41.82 -13.97 21.06
C ARG A 136 -41.29 -14.59 19.77
N THR A 137 -41.83 -14.06 18.68
CA THR A 137 -41.59 -14.34 17.27
C THR A 137 -40.12 -14.57 16.91
N PRO A 138 -39.77 -15.58 16.08
CA PRO A 138 -38.41 -15.78 15.61
C PRO A 138 -38.09 -14.75 14.52
N SER A 139 -37.42 -13.67 14.89
CA SER A 139 -36.61 -12.91 13.93
C SER A 139 -35.49 -13.82 13.42
N PRO A 140 -35.18 -13.86 12.12
CA PRO A 140 -34.15 -14.75 11.60
C PRO A 140 -32.80 -14.24 12.10
N SER A 141 -32.27 -14.90 13.12
CA SER A 141 -30.84 -14.83 13.41
C SER A 141 -30.13 -15.40 12.18
N ILE A 142 -29.58 -14.53 11.34
CA ILE A 142 -28.59 -14.91 10.35
C ILE A 142 -27.44 -15.51 11.15
N SER A 143 -27.45 -16.84 11.30
CA SER A 143 -26.26 -17.57 11.71
C SER A 143 -25.20 -17.16 10.71
N ARG A 144 -24.11 -16.54 11.17
CA ARG A 144 -22.94 -16.27 10.33
C ARG A 144 -22.47 -17.62 9.79
N HIS A 145 -22.93 -17.97 8.59
CA HIS A 145 -22.44 -19.12 7.86
C HIS A 145 -20.93 -18.91 7.69
N ALA A 146 -20.14 -19.94 8.00
CA ALA A 146 -18.73 -19.94 7.70
C ALA A 146 -18.56 -19.64 6.20
N SER A 147 -17.54 -18.86 5.83
CA SER A 147 -17.33 -18.57 4.41
C SER A 147 -17.10 -19.86 3.64
N PHE A 148 -17.54 -19.95 2.38
CA PHE A 148 -17.34 -21.12 1.53
C PHE A 148 -15.88 -21.63 1.56
N GLU A 149 -14.93 -20.69 1.55
CA GLU A 149 -13.49 -20.95 1.69
C GLU A 149 -13.10 -21.58 3.05
N THR A 150 -13.70 -21.11 4.15
CA THR A 150 -13.49 -21.69 5.49
C THR A 150 -14.00 -23.13 5.56
N ASP A 151 -15.13 -23.42 4.93
CA ASP A 151 -15.69 -24.77 4.89
C ASP A 151 -14.84 -25.70 4.00
N GLN A 152 -14.34 -25.19 2.88
CA GLN A 152 -13.44 -25.92 1.99
C GLN A 152 -12.13 -26.28 2.71
N VAL A 153 -11.47 -25.31 3.35
CA VAL A 153 -10.25 -25.56 4.14
C VAL A 153 -10.52 -26.53 5.29
N SER A 154 -11.69 -26.48 5.91
CA SER A 154 -12.06 -27.45 6.97
C SER A 154 -12.18 -28.88 6.42
N LYS A 155 -12.74 -29.06 5.22
CA LYS A 155 -12.84 -30.39 4.57
C LYS A 155 -11.46 -30.93 4.20
N GLU A 156 -10.64 -30.11 3.54
CA GLU A 156 -9.26 -30.46 3.16
C GLU A 156 -8.41 -30.83 4.39
N PHE A 157 -8.53 -30.05 5.46
CA PHE A 157 -7.79 -30.31 6.70
C PHE A 157 -8.21 -31.63 7.34
N VAL A 158 -9.51 -31.90 7.45
CA VAL A 158 -10.01 -33.17 8.00
C VAL A 158 -9.58 -34.35 7.12
N GLU A 159 -9.62 -34.21 5.80
CA GLU A 159 -9.17 -35.22 4.86
C GLU A 159 -7.67 -35.51 5.00
N PHE A 160 -6.83 -34.47 5.06
CA PHE A 160 -5.40 -34.62 5.32
C PHE A 160 -5.13 -35.35 6.64
N LEU A 161 -5.83 -34.99 7.71
CA LEU A 161 -5.65 -35.59 9.03
C LEU A 161 -6.14 -37.05 9.11
N LYS A 162 -7.04 -37.50 8.22
CA LYS A 162 -7.42 -38.93 8.16
C LYS A 162 -6.22 -39.81 7.84
N ASN A 163 -5.29 -39.33 7.02
CA ASN A 163 -4.07 -40.06 6.67
C ASN A 163 -3.15 -40.30 7.88
N LEU A 164 -3.28 -39.45 8.91
CA LEU A 164 -2.52 -39.55 10.16
C LEU A 164 -3.22 -40.38 11.23
N GLN A 165 -4.45 -40.86 11.03
CA GLN A 165 -5.19 -41.71 11.98
C GLN A 165 -5.37 -41.08 13.39
N LYS A 166 -4.83 -41.70 14.45
CA LYS A 166 -5.00 -41.30 15.86
C LYS A 166 -4.43 -39.90 16.17
N PRO A 167 -3.18 -39.54 15.84
CA PRO A 167 -2.66 -38.18 16.02
C PRO A 167 -3.47 -37.14 15.25
N GLY A 168 -3.97 -37.48 14.06
CA GLY A 168 -4.81 -36.58 13.26
C GLY A 168 -6.05 -36.09 13.99
N ARG A 169 -6.76 -36.98 14.71
CA ARG A 169 -7.96 -36.60 15.49
C ARG A 169 -7.62 -35.66 16.64
N GLU A 170 -6.49 -35.87 17.30
CA GLU A 170 -6.05 -35.05 18.43
C GLU A 170 -5.61 -33.66 17.96
N ILE A 171 -4.87 -33.57 16.85
CA ILE A 171 -4.49 -32.30 16.21
C ILE A 171 -5.74 -31.50 15.86
N HIS A 172 -6.73 -32.12 15.21
CA HIS A 172 -7.99 -31.45 14.86
C HIS A 172 -8.72 -30.91 16.11
N LYS A 173 -8.81 -31.72 17.17
CA LYS A 173 -9.45 -31.34 18.43
C LYS A 173 -8.75 -30.15 19.08
N GLN A 174 -7.42 -30.15 19.12
CA GLN A 174 -6.62 -29.06 19.67
C GLN A 174 -6.76 -27.78 18.85
N CYS A 175 -6.69 -27.86 17.52
CA CYS A 175 -6.89 -26.70 16.63
C CYS A 175 -8.29 -26.10 16.84
N ARG A 176 -9.34 -26.93 16.92
CA ARG A 176 -10.71 -26.45 17.16
C ARG A 176 -10.86 -25.79 18.53
N ALA A 177 -10.30 -26.41 19.58
CA ALA A 177 -10.33 -25.84 20.93
C ALA A 177 -9.58 -24.49 20.98
N PHE A 178 -8.43 -24.40 20.31
CA PHE A 178 -7.65 -23.17 20.20
C PHE A 178 -8.46 -22.05 19.52
N ILE A 179 -9.08 -22.32 18.37
CA ILE A 179 -9.91 -21.32 17.66
C ILE A 179 -11.08 -20.84 18.51
N MET A 180 -11.73 -21.75 19.26
CA MET A 180 -12.82 -21.37 20.17
C MET A 180 -12.31 -20.48 21.31
N ASN A 181 -11.15 -20.78 21.88
CA ASN A 181 -10.50 -19.98 22.93
C ASN A 181 -10.09 -18.59 22.41
N MET A 182 -9.54 -18.50 21.20
CA MET A 182 -9.20 -17.23 20.56
C MET A 182 -10.45 -16.38 20.29
N SER A 183 -11.57 -17.01 19.92
CA SER A 183 -12.84 -16.32 19.67
C SER A 183 -13.44 -15.69 20.93
N SER A 184 -13.14 -16.23 22.12
CA SER A 184 -13.54 -15.65 23.41
C SER A 184 -12.63 -14.52 23.91
N LYS A 185 -11.44 -14.36 23.32
CA LYS A 185 -10.39 -13.43 23.75
C LYS A 185 -10.36 -12.12 22.94
N LYS A 186 -11.52 -11.58 22.57
CA LYS A 186 -11.62 -10.41 21.66
C LYS A 186 -11.09 -9.09 22.23
N GLU A 187 -10.88 -9.01 23.53
CA GLU A 187 -10.38 -7.81 24.22
C GLU A 187 -8.85 -7.78 24.35
N LEU A 188 -8.15 -8.85 23.94
CA LEU A 188 -6.70 -8.88 23.98
C LEU A 188 -6.07 -7.99 22.91
N SER A 189 -4.89 -7.48 23.22
CA SER A 189 -4.04 -6.75 22.28
C SER A 189 -3.55 -7.67 21.15
N ALA A 190 -3.13 -7.07 20.03
CA ALA A 190 -2.60 -7.82 18.90
C ALA A 190 -1.34 -8.63 19.28
N ASP A 191 -0.53 -8.12 20.20
CA ASP A 191 0.69 -8.79 20.68
C ASP A 191 0.34 -10.00 21.56
N GLU A 192 -0.62 -9.89 22.47
CA GLU A 192 -1.08 -11.03 23.28
C GLU A 192 -1.75 -12.12 22.42
N LEU A 193 -2.47 -11.72 21.35
CA LEU A 193 -3.03 -12.67 20.38
C LEU A 193 -1.93 -13.36 19.57
N SER A 194 -0.89 -12.62 19.20
CA SER A 194 0.31 -13.15 18.55
C SER A 194 0.99 -14.18 19.45
N GLU A 195 1.29 -13.84 20.71
CA GLU A 195 1.87 -14.75 21.69
C GLU A 195 1.03 -16.04 21.86
N CYS A 196 -0.29 -15.93 21.96
CA CYS A 196 -1.17 -17.10 22.03
C CYS A 196 -1.03 -18.04 20.82
N VAL A 197 -0.88 -17.48 19.61
CA VAL A 197 -0.69 -18.25 18.38
C VAL A 197 0.70 -18.88 18.34
N GLN A 198 1.73 -18.12 18.69
CA GLN A 198 3.11 -18.60 18.68
C GLN A 198 3.34 -19.70 19.72
N ASP A 199 2.79 -19.53 20.93
CA ASP A 199 2.78 -20.57 21.95
C ASP A 199 2.06 -21.82 21.46
N PHE A 200 0.94 -21.67 20.75
CA PHE A 200 0.23 -22.81 20.17
C PHE A 200 1.08 -23.53 19.13
N TYR A 201 1.77 -22.80 18.24
CA TYR A 201 2.66 -23.41 17.25
C TYR A 201 3.81 -24.16 17.90
N GLN A 202 4.48 -23.57 18.89
CA GLN A 202 5.59 -24.21 19.59
C GLN A 202 5.12 -25.49 20.30
N ASN A 203 4.03 -25.40 21.06
CA ASN A 203 3.46 -26.56 21.77
C ASN A 203 3.01 -27.67 20.81
N MET A 204 2.46 -27.32 19.65
CA MET A 204 2.06 -28.29 18.63
C MET A 204 3.28 -28.93 17.99
N ALA A 205 4.29 -28.15 17.59
CA ALA A 205 5.52 -28.62 16.98
C ALA A 205 6.27 -29.59 17.90
N ASP A 206 6.43 -29.26 19.19
CA ASP A 206 7.12 -30.12 20.16
C ASP A 206 6.43 -31.49 20.34
N ARG A 207 5.09 -31.49 20.34
CA ARG A 207 4.29 -32.72 20.40
C ARG A 207 4.41 -33.53 19.13
N LEU A 208 4.39 -32.88 17.97
CA LEU A 208 4.55 -33.56 16.68
C LEU A 208 5.96 -34.13 16.54
N MET A 209 6.99 -33.42 16.97
CA MET A 209 8.38 -33.91 17.01
C MET A 209 8.51 -35.19 17.83
N SER A 210 7.86 -35.22 19.01
CA SER A 210 7.81 -36.41 19.86
C SER A 210 7.08 -37.58 19.16
N HIS A 211 6.01 -37.29 18.43
CA HIS A 211 5.19 -38.30 17.75
C HIS A 211 5.84 -38.85 16.46
N PHE A 212 6.51 -38.01 15.69
CA PHE A 212 7.18 -38.38 14.43
C PHE A 212 8.65 -38.80 14.62
N LYS A 213 9.05 -39.16 15.84
CA LYS A 213 10.42 -39.61 16.18
C LYS A 213 11.50 -38.63 15.70
N GLY A 214 11.22 -37.32 15.72
CA GLY A 214 12.17 -36.29 15.30
C GLY A 214 12.27 -35.99 13.81
N SER A 215 11.36 -36.50 12.96
CA SER A 215 11.34 -36.13 11.53
C SER A 215 10.84 -34.68 11.33
N SER A 216 11.77 -33.73 11.10
CA SER A 216 11.45 -32.31 10.87
C SER A 216 10.50 -32.11 9.68
N GLU A 217 10.77 -32.77 8.55
CA GLU A 217 9.97 -32.66 7.32
C GLU A 217 8.50 -33.06 7.53
N SER A 218 8.26 -34.13 8.29
CA SER A 218 6.89 -34.57 8.61
C SER A 218 6.18 -33.56 9.50
N VAL A 219 6.90 -32.96 10.45
CA VAL A 219 6.36 -31.93 11.35
C VAL A 219 6.02 -30.67 10.57
N GLU A 220 6.92 -30.18 9.72
CA GLU A 220 6.72 -29.01 8.86
C GLU A 220 5.49 -29.18 7.97
N ARG A 221 5.34 -30.34 7.31
CA ARG A 221 4.18 -30.62 6.46
C ARG A 221 2.85 -30.56 7.22
N VAL A 222 2.82 -31.04 8.46
CA VAL A 222 1.62 -30.99 9.30
C VAL A 222 1.39 -29.57 9.83
N MET A 223 2.44 -28.88 10.24
CA MET A 223 2.37 -27.49 10.72
C MET A 223 1.87 -26.53 9.63
N ASP A 224 2.25 -26.75 8.37
CA ASP A 224 1.71 -25.99 7.23
C ASP A 224 0.19 -26.12 7.10
N GLN A 225 -0.35 -27.33 7.33
CA GLN A 225 -1.79 -27.55 7.31
C GLN A 225 -2.49 -26.96 8.54
N VAL A 226 -1.82 -27.00 9.70
CA VAL A 226 -2.31 -26.38 10.94
C VAL A 226 -2.39 -24.85 10.78
N GLU A 227 -1.35 -24.21 10.26
CA GLU A 227 -1.34 -22.77 9.96
C GLU A 227 -2.45 -22.43 8.96
N LYS A 228 -2.56 -23.17 7.84
CA LYS A 228 -3.62 -22.97 6.83
C LYS A 228 -5.01 -23.00 7.48
N TYR A 229 -5.28 -24.00 8.31
CA TYR A 229 -6.59 -24.18 8.95
C TYR A 229 -6.91 -23.08 9.97
N ILE A 230 -5.97 -22.76 10.86
CA ILE A 230 -6.17 -21.77 11.93
C ILE A 230 -6.26 -20.37 11.35
N MET A 231 -5.31 -19.99 10.50
CA MET A 231 -5.23 -18.63 9.98
C MET A 231 -6.39 -18.29 9.04
N THR A 232 -6.89 -19.24 8.25
CA THR A 232 -8.10 -19.02 7.44
C THR A 232 -9.32 -18.66 8.31
N ARG A 233 -9.42 -19.20 9.53
CA ARG A 233 -10.53 -18.94 10.46
C ARG A 233 -10.31 -17.68 11.30
N LEU A 234 -9.07 -17.42 11.72
CA LEU A 234 -8.73 -16.27 12.54
C LEU A 234 -8.53 -14.98 11.73
N TYR A 235 -8.29 -15.06 10.42
CA TYR A 235 -7.96 -13.91 9.56
C TYR A 235 -8.89 -12.71 9.79
N LYS A 236 -10.21 -12.93 9.81
CA LYS A 236 -11.20 -11.84 10.01
C LYS A 236 -11.12 -11.15 11.37
N SER A 237 -10.53 -11.80 12.38
CA SER A 237 -10.37 -11.23 13.72
C SER A 237 -8.98 -10.67 13.99
N VAL A 238 -7.95 -11.14 13.27
CA VAL A 238 -6.55 -10.79 13.58
C VAL A 238 -5.85 -9.96 12.51
N PHE A 239 -6.40 -9.88 11.29
CA PHE A 239 -5.85 -9.04 10.22
C PHE A 239 -6.37 -7.60 10.34
N CYS A 240 -5.47 -6.63 10.39
CA CYS A 240 -5.78 -5.20 10.54
C CYS A 240 -6.80 -4.93 11.67
N PRO A 241 -6.50 -5.30 12.93
CA PRO A 241 -7.44 -5.11 14.04
C PRO A 241 -7.60 -3.61 14.37
N GLU A 242 -8.84 -3.18 14.59
CA GLU A 242 -9.21 -1.78 14.90
C GLU A 242 -8.52 -1.23 16.16
N SER A 243 -8.01 -2.10 17.02
CA SER A 243 -7.24 -1.73 18.23
C SER A 243 -5.80 -1.29 17.95
N THR A 244 -5.29 -1.49 16.73
CA THR A 244 -3.90 -1.18 16.34
C THR A 244 -3.79 0.04 15.43
N ASP A 245 -2.57 0.49 15.15
CA ASP A 245 -2.30 1.56 14.20
C ASP A 245 -2.03 1.06 12.77
N ASP A 246 -2.32 -0.22 12.48
CA ASP A 246 -2.05 -0.87 11.19
C ASP A 246 -2.71 -0.12 10.02
N GLU A 247 -4.01 0.20 10.10
CA GLU A 247 -4.72 0.95 9.05
C GLU A 247 -4.13 2.35 8.83
N ARG A 248 -3.71 3.01 9.91
CA ARG A 248 -3.09 4.34 9.83
C ARG A 248 -1.75 4.28 9.12
N LYS A 249 -0.95 3.27 9.42
CA LYS A 249 0.33 3.01 8.74
C LYS A 249 0.10 2.65 7.28
N ASP A 250 -0.88 1.81 6.96
CA ASP A 250 -1.25 1.49 5.57
C ASP A 250 -1.56 2.76 4.77
N LEU A 251 -2.40 3.64 5.30
CA LEU A 251 -2.75 4.90 4.63
C LEU A 251 -1.53 5.83 4.49
N ALA A 252 -0.65 5.88 5.49
CA ALA A 252 0.57 6.69 5.44
C ALA A 252 1.54 6.18 4.38
N THR A 253 1.84 4.88 4.38
CA THR A 253 2.73 4.23 3.41
C THR A 253 2.14 4.30 2.00
N GLN A 254 0.83 4.10 1.82
CA GLN A 254 0.18 4.23 0.51
C GLN A 254 0.29 5.65 -0.06
N LYS A 255 0.02 6.68 0.76
CA LYS A 255 0.16 8.09 0.36
C LYS A 255 1.61 8.42 0.03
N ARG A 256 2.55 7.88 0.81
CA ARG A 256 3.98 8.04 0.61
C ARG A 256 4.43 7.45 -0.73
N ILE A 257 4.08 6.21 -1.03
CA ILE A 257 4.39 5.56 -2.31
C ILE A 257 3.80 6.36 -3.47
N ARG A 258 2.54 6.82 -3.34
CA ARG A 258 1.88 7.64 -4.38
C ARG A 258 2.63 8.94 -4.66
N ALA A 259 3.16 9.60 -3.63
CA ALA A 259 3.94 10.83 -3.78
C ALA A 259 5.31 10.60 -4.44
N LEU A 260 5.83 9.37 -4.38
CA LEU A 260 7.11 8.96 -4.95
C LEU A 260 6.97 8.26 -6.32
N HIS A 261 5.79 8.32 -6.95
CA HIS A 261 5.55 7.63 -8.23
C HIS A 261 6.44 8.14 -9.39
N TRP A 262 7.02 9.34 -9.24
CA TRP A 262 7.95 9.94 -10.20
C TRP A 262 9.33 9.28 -10.21
N VAL A 263 9.71 8.50 -9.19
CA VAL A 263 11.04 7.87 -9.09
C VAL A 263 11.25 6.88 -10.25
N THR A 264 12.41 6.96 -10.89
CA THR A 264 12.78 6.13 -12.05
C THR A 264 13.80 5.04 -11.69
N ILE A 265 13.91 4.03 -12.56
CA ILE A 265 14.93 2.95 -12.48
C ILE A 265 16.34 3.52 -12.31
N GLN A 266 16.66 4.56 -13.07
CA GLN A 266 17.98 5.20 -13.10
C GLN A 266 18.34 5.87 -11.76
N MET A 267 17.36 6.49 -11.08
CA MET A 267 17.59 7.15 -9.78
C MET A 267 17.89 6.17 -8.65
N LEU A 268 17.38 4.94 -8.77
CA LEU A 268 17.62 3.87 -7.81
C LEU A 268 18.78 2.95 -8.23
N CYS A 269 19.47 3.26 -9.33
CA CYS A 269 20.53 2.43 -9.92
C CYS A 269 20.08 0.99 -10.18
N VAL A 270 18.83 0.80 -10.64
CA VAL A 270 18.23 -0.51 -10.82
C VAL A 270 18.72 -1.17 -12.11
N SER A 271 19.14 -2.42 -11.97
CA SER A 271 19.71 -3.27 -13.03
C SER A 271 18.66 -3.95 -13.91
N MET A 272 17.63 -3.21 -14.34
CA MET A 272 16.55 -3.73 -15.19
C MET A 272 16.32 -2.80 -16.37
N ASP A 273 16.25 -3.38 -17.57
CA ASP A 273 15.93 -2.64 -18.79
C ASP A 273 14.52 -2.98 -19.27
N GLU A 274 13.56 -2.11 -18.97
CA GLU A 274 12.14 -2.27 -19.36
C GLU A 274 11.90 -2.16 -20.88
N GLU A 275 12.88 -1.70 -21.66
CA GLU A 275 12.76 -1.68 -23.13
C GLU A 275 12.79 -3.10 -23.72
N ILE A 276 13.34 -4.07 -22.98
CA ILE A 276 13.31 -5.48 -23.35
C ILE A 276 11.92 -6.05 -23.01
N PRO A 277 11.15 -6.57 -23.98
CA PRO A 277 9.79 -7.06 -23.75
C PRO A 277 9.70 -8.15 -22.65
N GLU A 278 10.66 -9.07 -22.62
CA GLU A 278 10.70 -10.14 -21.61
C GLU A 278 10.90 -9.59 -20.19
N VAL A 279 11.74 -8.56 -20.03
CA VAL A 279 11.96 -7.89 -18.73
C VAL A 279 10.71 -7.13 -18.31
N SER A 280 10.06 -6.43 -19.24
CA SER A 280 8.79 -5.74 -18.99
C SER A 280 7.70 -6.70 -18.52
N GLU A 281 7.58 -7.88 -19.14
CA GLU A 281 6.65 -8.91 -18.68
C GLU A 281 6.96 -9.40 -17.26
N ASP A 282 8.23 -9.66 -16.94
CA ASP A 282 8.62 -10.10 -15.59
C ASP A 282 8.37 -9.01 -14.54
N VAL A 283 8.58 -7.74 -14.87
CA VAL A 283 8.22 -6.60 -14.01
C VAL A 283 6.72 -6.57 -13.74
N VAL A 284 5.87 -6.77 -14.77
CA VAL A 284 4.41 -6.82 -14.61
C VAL A 284 3.98 -8.03 -13.76
N LYS A 285 4.61 -9.20 -13.94
CA LYS A 285 4.35 -10.40 -13.12
C LYS A 285 4.73 -10.14 -11.66
N ALA A 286 5.90 -9.54 -11.40
CA ALA A 286 6.33 -9.17 -10.04
C ALA A 286 5.36 -8.20 -9.36
N ILE A 287 4.91 -7.16 -10.08
CA ILE A 287 3.87 -6.22 -9.62
C ILE A 287 2.58 -6.95 -9.28
N THR A 288 2.16 -7.89 -10.13
CA THR A 288 0.93 -8.66 -9.93
C THR A 288 1.03 -9.52 -8.66
N ASP A 289 2.13 -10.24 -8.47
CA ASP A 289 2.33 -11.10 -7.30
C ASP A 289 2.32 -10.32 -5.99
N ILE A 290 2.99 -9.16 -5.92
CA ILE A 290 3.03 -8.35 -4.69
C ILE A 290 1.66 -7.72 -4.37
N ILE A 291 0.86 -7.40 -5.39
CA ILE A 291 -0.54 -6.95 -5.19
C ILE A 291 -1.40 -8.13 -4.72
N GLU A 292 -1.21 -9.32 -5.31
CA GLU A 292 -1.98 -10.52 -4.98
C GLU A 292 -1.77 -10.97 -3.52
N MET A 293 -0.65 -10.61 -2.88
CA MET A 293 -0.36 -10.89 -1.47
C MET A 293 -1.55 -10.56 -0.55
N ASP A 294 -2.23 -9.44 -0.78
CA ASP A 294 -3.33 -9.00 0.08
C ASP A 294 -4.58 -9.90 -0.04
N SER A 295 -4.74 -10.58 -1.18
CA SER A 295 -5.86 -11.51 -1.42
C SER A 295 -5.73 -12.82 -0.64
N LYS A 296 -4.52 -13.17 -0.19
CA LYS A 296 -4.25 -14.41 0.54
C LYS A 296 -4.60 -14.25 2.02
N ARG A 297 -5.12 -15.30 2.66
CA ARG A 297 -5.44 -15.28 4.10
C ARG A 297 -4.37 -15.91 4.97
N VAL A 298 -3.62 -16.87 4.43
CA VAL A 298 -2.63 -17.63 5.19
C VAL A 298 -1.26 -16.94 5.08
N PRO A 299 -0.51 -16.77 6.18
CA PRO A 299 0.82 -16.17 6.16
C PRO A 299 1.77 -16.85 5.15
N ARG A 300 1.81 -18.19 5.12
CA ARG A 300 2.56 -18.96 4.12
C ARG A 300 2.21 -18.59 2.67
N ASP A 301 0.94 -18.43 2.34
CA ASP A 301 0.53 -18.08 0.98
C ASP A 301 0.91 -16.64 0.62
N LYS A 302 0.90 -15.73 1.61
CA LYS A 302 1.41 -14.35 1.46
C LYS A 302 2.92 -14.34 1.22
N LEU A 303 3.69 -15.12 1.98
CA LEU A 303 5.11 -15.33 1.73
C LEU A 303 5.35 -15.91 0.33
N GLY A 304 4.51 -16.85 -0.11
CA GLY A 304 4.57 -17.39 -1.46
C GLY A 304 4.42 -16.31 -2.55
N CYS A 305 3.56 -15.31 -2.36
CA CYS A 305 3.46 -14.16 -3.27
C CYS A 305 4.76 -13.33 -3.28
N ILE A 306 5.35 -13.08 -2.10
CA ILE A 306 6.62 -12.33 -1.98
C ILE A 306 7.76 -13.11 -2.68
N THR A 307 7.83 -14.42 -2.48
CA THR A 307 8.83 -15.29 -3.11
C THR A 307 8.68 -15.34 -4.63
N ARG A 308 7.46 -15.42 -5.17
CA ARG A 308 7.24 -15.37 -6.63
C ARG A 308 7.61 -14.00 -7.22
N CYS A 309 7.20 -12.92 -6.56
CA CYS A 309 7.60 -11.55 -6.94
C CYS A 309 9.13 -11.43 -7.03
N SER A 310 9.85 -11.88 -5.99
CA SER A 310 11.31 -11.88 -5.99
C SER A 310 11.90 -12.70 -7.13
N LYS A 311 11.35 -13.88 -7.42
CA LYS A 311 11.83 -14.74 -8.53
C LYS A 311 11.66 -14.07 -9.90
N HIS A 312 10.57 -13.33 -10.12
CA HIS A 312 10.40 -12.51 -11.33
C HIS A 312 11.42 -11.37 -11.39
N ILE A 313 11.73 -10.72 -10.26
CA ILE A 313 12.80 -9.71 -10.19
C ILE A 313 14.16 -10.31 -10.55
N PHE A 314 14.52 -11.48 -10.00
CA PHE A 314 15.77 -12.16 -10.35
C PHE A 314 15.83 -12.54 -11.85
N SER A 315 14.71 -12.96 -12.42
CA SER A 315 14.59 -13.26 -13.85
C SER A 315 14.83 -11.99 -14.70
N ALA A 316 14.16 -10.89 -14.38
CA ALA A 316 14.32 -9.59 -15.03
C ALA A 316 15.76 -9.07 -15.01
N ILE A 317 16.42 -9.12 -13.84
CA ILE A 317 17.83 -8.70 -13.71
C ILE A 317 18.75 -9.62 -14.51
N ARG A 318 18.52 -10.94 -14.46
CA ARG A 318 19.34 -11.92 -15.20
C ARG A 318 19.24 -11.72 -16.71
N ILE A 319 18.05 -11.41 -17.24
CA ILE A 319 17.87 -11.13 -18.68
C ILE A 319 18.60 -9.83 -19.06
N THR A 320 18.53 -8.81 -18.21
CA THR A 320 19.16 -7.50 -18.47
C THR A 320 20.69 -7.57 -18.44
N ARG A 321 21.28 -8.21 -17.42
CA ARG A 321 22.74 -8.26 -17.21
C ARG A 321 23.43 -9.50 -17.78
N ASN A 322 22.66 -10.51 -18.17
CA ASN A 322 23.15 -11.84 -18.57
C ASN A 322 24.03 -12.53 -17.50
N GLU A 323 23.91 -12.11 -16.24
CA GLU A 323 24.65 -12.60 -15.07
C GLU A 323 23.69 -12.85 -13.90
N PRO A 324 24.04 -13.73 -12.93
CA PRO A 324 23.25 -13.91 -11.72
C PRO A 324 23.19 -12.61 -10.90
N ALA A 325 21.99 -12.20 -10.48
CA ALA A 325 21.84 -10.97 -9.69
C ALA A 325 22.45 -11.11 -8.30
N SER A 326 23.12 -10.05 -7.85
CA SER A 326 23.61 -9.92 -6.47
C SER A 326 22.52 -9.40 -5.53
N ALA A 327 22.77 -9.45 -4.21
CA ALA A 327 21.87 -8.82 -3.23
C ALA A 327 21.78 -7.29 -3.43
N ASP A 328 22.86 -6.66 -3.87
CA ASP A 328 22.94 -5.22 -4.15
C ASP A 328 22.12 -4.82 -5.38
N ASP A 329 21.90 -5.75 -6.32
CA ASP A 329 20.99 -5.56 -7.45
C ASP A 329 19.52 -5.79 -7.09
N PHE A 330 19.28 -6.70 -6.15
CA PHE A 330 17.93 -7.14 -5.81
C PHE A 330 17.14 -6.11 -5.01
N LEU A 331 17.73 -5.52 -3.95
CA LEU A 331 16.98 -4.61 -3.07
C LEU A 331 16.49 -3.35 -3.79
N PRO A 332 17.30 -2.65 -4.61
CA PRO A 332 16.82 -1.50 -5.39
C PRO A 332 15.70 -1.89 -6.37
N ALA A 333 15.81 -3.06 -7.01
CA ALA A 333 14.78 -3.58 -7.90
C ALA A 333 13.46 -3.85 -7.14
N LEU A 334 13.53 -4.44 -5.94
CA LEU A 334 12.36 -4.66 -5.09
C LEU A 334 11.71 -3.34 -4.64
N ILE A 335 12.51 -2.34 -4.24
CA ILE A 335 12.02 -0.99 -3.92
C ILE A 335 11.25 -0.40 -5.10
N TYR A 336 11.81 -0.52 -6.31
CA TYR A 336 11.18 -0.05 -7.53
C TYR A 336 9.84 -0.75 -7.81
N ILE A 337 9.79 -2.09 -7.70
CA ILE A 337 8.54 -2.84 -7.87
C ILE A 337 7.49 -2.41 -6.84
N VAL A 338 7.86 -2.23 -5.56
CA VAL A 338 6.93 -1.76 -4.52
C VAL A 338 6.42 -0.35 -4.81
N LEU A 339 7.28 0.56 -5.30
CA LEU A 339 6.89 1.92 -5.70
C LEU A 339 5.91 1.92 -6.87
N LYS A 340 6.11 1.04 -7.87
CA LYS A 340 5.20 0.91 -9.02
C LYS A 340 3.89 0.21 -8.66
N ALA A 341 3.94 -0.85 -7.86
CA ALA A 341 2.79 -1.65 -7.49
C ALA A 341 1.84 -0.94 -6.51
N ASN A 342 2.40 -0.16 -5.57
CA ASN A 342 1.67 0.40 -4.42
C ASN A 342 0.72 -0.63 -3.75
N PRO A 343 1.27 -1.73 -3.18
CA PRO A 343 0.48 -2.87 -2.73
C PRO A 343 -0.58 -2.46 -1.69
N PRO A 344 -1.82 -3.00 -1.78
CA PRO A 344 -2.87 -2.67 -0.83
C PRO A 344 -2.55 -3.21 0.56
N ARG A 345 -2.84 -2.40 1.59
CA ARG A 345 -2.69 -2.76 3.01
C ARG A 345 -1.29 -3.32 3.34
N LEU A 346 -0.25 -2.73 2.78
CA LEU A 346 1.12 -3.23 2.83
C LEU A 346 1.65 -3.41 4.26
N GLN A 347 1.41 -2.43 5.14
CA GLN A 347 1.85 -2.48 6.54
C GLN A 347 1.06 -3.53 7.33
N SER A 348 -0.26 -3.62 7.14
CA SER A 348 -1.06 -4.70 7.73
C SER A 348 -0.59 -6.09 7.29
N ASN A 349 -0.21 -6.26 6.01
CA ASN A 349 0.31 -7.53 5.50
C ASN A 349 1.65 -7.90 6.15
N ILE A 350 2.58 -6.96 6.26
CA ILE A 350 3.88 -7.16 6.92
C ILE A 350 3.66 -7.54 8.39
N GLN A 351 2.87 -6.75 9.12
CA GLN A 351 2.59 -7.01 10.54
C GLN A 351 1.86 -8.35 10.75
N TYR A 352 0.94 -8.71 9.86
CA TYR A 352 0.23 -9.98 9.92
C TYR A 352 1.18 -11.17 9.75
N ILE A 353 2.12 -11.10 8.81
CA ILE A 353 3.14 -12.14 8.63
C ILE A 353 4.05 -12.21 9.86
N THR A 354 4.54 -11.06 10.35
CA THR A 354 5.41 -11.00 11.54
C THR A 354 4.74 -11.59 12.78
N ARG A 355 3.46 -11.33 13.01
CA ARG A 355 2.72 -11.78 14.19
C ARG A 355 2.30 -13.26 14.10
N PHE A 356 1.87 -13.74 12.94
CA PHE A 356 1.12 -15.01 12.84
C PHE A 356 1.73 -16.09 11.95
N CYS A 357 2.84 -15.81 11.26
CA CYS A 357 3.57 -16.84 10.53
C CYS A 357 4.30 -17.76 11.51
N ASN A 358 4.47 -19.03 11.14
CA ASN A 358 5.38 -19.93 11.84
C ASN A 358 6.83 -19.39 11.79
N PRO A 359 7.49 -19.14 12.95
CA PRO A 359 8.80 -18.52 13.02
C PRO A 359 9.90 -19.30 12.30
N SER A 360 9.81 -20.64 12.28
CA SER A 360 10.79 -21.49 11.58
C SER A 360 10.94 -21.11 10.11
N ARG A 361 9.86 -20.68 9.45
CA ARG A 361 9.83 -20.24 8.04
C ARG A 361 10.43 -18.84 7.83
N LEU A 362 10.33 -17.97 8.83
CA LEU A 362 10.92 -16.63 8.76
C LEU A 362 12.42 -16.65 9.08
N MET A 363 12.85 -17.56 9.96
CA MET A 363 14.25 -17.67 10.39
C MET A 363 15.10 -18.52 9.43
N THR A 364 14.48 -19.38 8.62
CA THR A 364 15.19 -20.28 7.70
C THR A 364 14.54 -20.29 6.32
N GLY A 365 15.37 -20.32 5.27
CA GLY A 365 14.91 -20.47 3.88
C GLY A 365 14.80 -19.16 3.08
N GLU A 366 14.38 -19.29 1.83
CA GLU A 366 14.26 -18.17 0.88
C GLU A 366 13.13 -17.20 1.25
N ASP A 367 12.03 -17.71 1.81
CA ASP A 367 10.86 -16.90 2.21
C ASP A 367 11.24 -15.82 3.23
N GLY A 368 12.03 -16.18 4.26
CA GLY A 368 12.51 -15.26 5.29
C GLY A 368 13.46 -14.19 4.74
N TYR A 369 14.33 -14.56 3.79
CA TYR A 369 15.22 -13.61 3.12
C TYR A 369 14.43 -12.57 2.30
N TYR A 370 13.46 -13.02 1.50
CA TYR A 370 12.64 -12.10 0.70
C TYR A 370 11.72 -11.23 1.56
N PHE A 371 11.14 -11.79 2.62
CA PHE A 371 10.34 -11.01 3.58
C PHE A 371 11.17 -9.93 4.28
N THR A 372 12.40 -10.26 4.70
CA THR A 372 13.32 -9.28 5.31
C THR A 372 13.65 -8.16 4.33
N ASN A 373 13.94 -8.49 3.07
CA ASN A 373 14.18 -7.48 2.04
C ASN A 373 12.95 -6.60 1.76
N LEU A 374 11.74 -7.15 1.80
CA LEU A 374 10.51 -6.36 1.69
C LEU A 374 10.37 -5.37 2.85
N CYS A 375 10.62 -5.81 4.09
CA CYS A 375 10.62 -4.94 5.26
C CYS A 375 11.67 -3.81 5.12
N CYS A 376 12.87 -4.13 4.64
CA CYS A 376 13.91 -3.14 4.35
C CYS A 376 13.46 -2.15 3.27
N ALA A 377 12.85 -2.64 2.18
CA ALA A 377 12.36 -1.80 1.09
C ALA A 377 11.28 -0.81 1.57
N VAL A 378 10.33 -1.27 2.39
CA VAL A 378 9.28 -0.40 2.95
C VAL A 378 9.88 0.64 3.89
N ALA A 379 10.79 0.24 4.79
CA ALA A 379 11.48 1.16 5.69
C ALA A 379 12.31 2.22 4.94
N PHE A 380 12.94 1.82 3.81
CA PHE A 380 13.64 2.74 2.92
C PHE A 380 12.68 3.74 2.29
N ILE A 381 11.56 3.30 1.70
CA ILE A 381 10.54 4.18 1.07
C ILE A 381 9.97 5.20 2.07
N GLU A 382 9.75 4.80 3.33
CA GLU A 382 9.27 5.69 4.37
C GLU A 382 10.26 6.81 4.70
N LYS A 383 11.56 6.52 4.67
CA LYS A 383 12.64 7.46 5.01
C LYS A 383 13.33 8.07 3.80
N LEU A 384 12.89 7.75 2.59
CA LEU A 384 13.54 8.17 1.34
C LEU A 384 13.68 9.70 1.26
N ASP A 385 14.89 10.18 1.04
CA ASP A 385 15.20 11.59 0.91
C ASP A 385 15.93 11.89 -0.40
N ALA A 386 16.27 13.16 -0.61
CA ALA A 386 16.98 13.60 -1.81
C ALA A 386 18.35 12.90 -1.96
N GLN A 387 19.07 12.72 -0.83
CA GLN A 387 20.38 12.09 -0.81
C GLN A 387 20.31 10.62 -1.22
N SER A 388 19.26 9.91 -0.79
CA SER A 388 19.01 8.51 -1.15
C SER A 388 18.85 8.27 -2.65
N LEU A 389 18.47 9.30 -3.42
CA LEU A 389 18.31 9.25 -4.88
C LEU A 389 19.42 9.97 -5.64
N ASN A 390 20.49 10.40 -4.96
CA ASN A 390 21.56 11.23 -5.53
C ASN A 390 21.04 12.53 -6.17
N LEU A 391 20.02 13.16 -5.57
CA LEU A 391 19.42 14.42 -6.03
C LEU A 391 19.72 15.57 -5.07
N SER A 392 19.71 16.79 -5.59
CA SER A 392 19.68 17.98 -4.74
C SER A 392 18.34 18.12 -4.00
N PRO A 393 18.30 18.69 -2.78
CA PRO A 393 17.05 18.94 -2.05
C PRO A 393 16.04 19.77 -2.86
N GLU A 394 16.54 20.71 -3.67
CA GLU A 394 15.71 21.57 -4.51
C GLU A 394 15.03 20.78 -5.62
N GLU A 395 15.75 19.87 -6.29
CA GLU A 395 15.19 19.00 -7.34
C GLU A 395 14.18 18.01 -6.77
N PHE A 396 14.50 17.42 -5.61
CA PHE A 396 13.59 16.53 -4.91
C PHE A 396 12.27 17.23 -4.56
N GLN A 397 12.33 18.47 -4.05
CA GLN A 397 11.14 19.26 -3.75
C GLN A 397 10.35 19.61 -5.02
N ARG A 398 11.02 19.91 -6.15
CA ARG A 398 10.33 20.15 -7.44
C ARG A 398 9.59 18.91 -7.94
N TYR A 399 10.16 17.71 -7.80
CA TYR A 399 9.47 16.48 -8.15
C TYR A 399 8.30 16.17 -7.21
N MET A 400 8.49 16.32 -5.89
CA MET A 400 7.45 16.10 -4.89
C MET A 400 6.27 17.08 -5.00
N SER A 401 6.52 18.31 -5.46
CA SER A 401 5.47 19.33 -5.72
C SER A 401 4.79 19.17 -7.09
N GLY A 402 5.25 18.25 -7.93
CA GLY A 402 4.72 18.03 -9.28
C GLY A 402 5.10 19.12 -10.29
N GLN A 403 6.03 20.02 -9.95
CA GLN A 403 6.50 21.08 -10.84
C GLN A 403 7.49 20.58 -11.90
N ALA A 404 8.07 19.39 -11.70
CA ALA A 404 8.97 18.73 -12.63
C ALA A 404 8.67 17.21 -12.68
N SER A 405 9.07 16.56 -13.78
CA SER A 405 9.07 15.10 -13.92
C SER A 405 10.44 14.66 -14.41
N PRO A 406 11.00 13.55 -13.92
CA PRO A 406 12.26 13.03 -14.43
C PRO A 406 12.11 12.68 -15.92
N ARG A 407 13.04 13.17 -16.75
CA ARG A 407 13.09 12.80 -18.18
C ARG A 407 13.63 11.36 -18.28
N LEU A 408 12.99 10.49 -19.06
CA LEU A 408 13.70 9.32 -19.60
C LEU A 408 14.71 9.84 -20.62
N HIS A 409 16.00 9.66 -20.33
CA HIS A 409 17.07 9.96 -21.28
C HIS A 409 17.00 8.99 -22.47
N SER A 410 16.54 9.48 -23.63
CA SER A 410 16.93 8.92 -24.92
C SER A 410 18.27 9.55 -25.34
N SER A 411 19.17 8.71 -25.83
CA SER A 411 20.55 9.04 -26.19
C SER A 411 20.71 10.09 -27.30
N GLU A 412 21.79 10.88 -27.15
CA GLU A 412 22.58 11.67 -28.11
C GLU A 412 22.03 12.92 -28.84
N GLY A 413 22.87 13.97 -28.85
CA GLY A 413 22.94 14.97 -29.93
C GLY A 413 22.74 16.43 -29.49
N ASP A 414 23.82 17.22 -29.59
CA ASP A 414 23.87 18.69 -29.57
C ASP A 414 22.60 19.39 -30.10
N TRP A 415 22.11 20.43 -29.40
CA TRP A 415 21.76 21.78 -29.91
C TRP A 415 21.35 22.70 -28.72
N PRO A 416 21.65 24.02 -28.74
CA PRO A 416 21.61 24.86 -27.55
C PRO A 416 20.25 25.54 -27.32
N GLN A 417 19.96 25.77 -26.04
CA GLN A 417 19.07 26.78 -25.44
C GLN A 417 17.85 27.27 -26.27
N SER A 418 16.67 26.79 -25.89
CA SER A 418 15.55 27.65 -25.48
C SER A 418 14.52 26.85 -24.70
N GLY A 419 13.90 27.51 -23.72
CA GLY A 419 13.12 26.88 -22.68
C GLY A 419 11.82 26.20 -23.13
N VAL A 420 11.18 25.62 -22.11
CA VAL A 420 9.80 25.10 -22.06
C VAL A 420 9.66 23.58 -22.28
N THR A 421 9.67 22.89 -21.13
CA THR A 421 8.94 21.65 -20.75
C THR A 421 8.93 20.45 -21.71
N ALA A 422 9.84 19.50 -21.48
CA ALA A 422 9.67 18.11 -21.91
C ALA A 422 9.18 17.26 -20.73
N ALA A 423 7.85 17.23 -20.53
CA ALA A 423 7.18 16.27 -19.67
C ALA A 423 7.03 14.92 -20.41
N ASN A 424 6.85 13.82 -19.65
CA ASN A 424 6.51 12.47 -20.13
C ASN A 424 5.57 12.53 -21.37
N PRO A 425 5.88 11.88 -22.51
CA PRO A 425 5.18 12.09 -23.78
C PRO A 425 3.66 11.94 -23.69
N VAL A 426 3.16 11.06 -22.82
CA VAL A 426 1.70 10.90 -22.58
C VAL A 426 1.11 12.11 -21.84
N LEU A 427 1.81 12.65 -20.84
CA LEU A 427 1.40 13.84 -20.09
C LEU A 427 1.59 15.13 -20.90
N ALA A 428 2.66 15.22 -21.69
CA ALA A 428 2.87 16.30 -22.65
C ALA A 428 1.77 16.29 -23.71
N GLN A 429 1.41 15.11 -24.24
CA GLN A 429 0.29 14.95 -25.16
C GLN A 429 -1.04 15.32 -24.50
N LEU A 430 -1.26 14.94 -23.23
CA LEU A 430 -2.48 15.29 -22.49
C LEU A 430 -2.59 16.81 -22.29
N ASN A 431 -1.52 17.47 -21.85
CA ASN A 431 -1.50 18.92 -21.65
C ASN A 431 -1.65 19.66 -22.99
N HIS A 432 -0.97 19.20 -24.04
CA HIS A 432 -1.13 19.73 -25.39
C HIS A 432 -2.57 19.57 -25.91
N ASN A 433 -3.21 18.42 -25.66
CA ASN A 433 -4.61 18.21 -26.00
C ASN A 433 -5.53 19.12 -25.18
N LEU A 434 -5.23 19.36 -23.90
CA LEU A 434 -5.99 20.26 -23.04
C LEU A 434 -5.92 21.71 -23.53
N GLU A 435 -4.73 22.18 -23.90
CA GLU A 435 -4.52 23.50 -24.51
C GLU A 435 -5.29 23.62 -25.83
N ARG A 436 -5.21 22.60 -26.71
CA ARG A 436 -5.97 22.58 -27.96
C ARG A 436 -7.47 22.61 -27.74
N LEU A 437 -7.99 21.85 -26.77
CA LEU A 437 -9.41 21.87 -26.42
C LEU A 437 -9.84 23.23 -25.89
N SER A 438 -9.01 23.88 -25.06
CA SER A 438 -9.29 25.23 -24.58
C SER A 438 -9.33 26.27 -25.70
N LEU A 439 -8.40 26.19 -26.66
CA LEU A 439 -8.34 27.08 -27.82
C LEU A 439 -9.54 26.87 -28.73
N VAL A 440 -9.91 25.61 -28.99
CA VAL A 440 -11.09 25.27 -29.80
C VAL A 440 -12.37 25.77 -29.12
N SER A 441 -12.49 25.59 -27.81
CA SER A 441 -13.62 26.10 -27.03
C SER A 441 -13.75 27.62 -27.13
N SER A 442 -12.66 28.36 -26.91
CA SER A 442 -12.65 29.83 -27.05
C SER A 442 -12.97 30.29 -28.48
N ARG A 443 -12.46 29.58 -29.50
CA ARG A 443 -12.77 29.89 -30.89
C ARG A 443 -14.24 29.61 -31.23
N GLN A 444 -14.81 28.53 -30.70
CA GLN A 444 -16.21 28.19 -30.87
C GLN A 444 -17.12 29.23 -30.20
N GLN A 445 -16.75 29.70 -29.01
CA GLN A 445 -17.43 30.78 -28.30
C GLN A 445 -17.46 32.07 -29.15
N MET A 446 -16.31 32.51 -29.66
CA MET A 446 -16.22 33.71 -30.51
C MET A 446 -17.00 33.57 -31.82
N LEU A 447 -16.98 32.39 -32.45
CA LEU A 447 -17.75 32.14 -33.68
C LEU A 447 -19.26 32.16 -33.41
N MET A 448 -19.71 31.62 -32.29
CA MET A 448 -21.12 31.67 -31.89
C MET A 448 -21.57 33.10 -31.62
N GLU A 449 -20.77 33.90 -30.91
CA GLU A 449 -21.07 35.31 -30.64
C GLU A 449 -21.11 36.14 -31.94
N ALA A 450 -20.15 35.94 -32.84
CA ALA A 450 -20.13 36.60 -34.15
C ALA A 450 -21.34 36.20 -35.02
N ALA A 451 -21.72 34.92 -35.01
CA ALA A 451 -22.89 34.43 -35.73
C ALA A 451 -24.19 35.03 -35.18
N GLN A 452 -24.31 35.16 -33.86
CA GLN A 452 -25.46 35.83 -33.22
C GLN A 452 -25.51 37.32 -33.56
N SER A 453 -24.37 38.01 -33.57
CA SER A 453 -24.28 39.41 -34.00
C SER A 453 -24.73 39.57 -35.46
N MET A 454 -24.18 38.75 -36.36
CA MET A 454 -24.55 38.79 -37.77
C MET A 454 -26.04 38.47 -38.00
N GLN A 455 -26.60 37.55 -37.20
CA GLN A 455 -28.02 37.25 -37.24
C GLN A 455 -28.87 38.46 -36.82
N ALA A 456 -28.48 39.18 -35.76
CA ALA A 456 -29.16 40.40 -35.33
C ALA A 456 -29.07 41.52 -36.39
N ASP A 457 -27.90 41.68 -37.02
CA ASP A 457 -27.69 42.64 -38.09
C ASP A 457 -28.57 42.32 -39.31
N LEU A 458 -28.63 41.05 -39.73
CA LEU A 458 -29.47 40.61 -40.85
C LEU A 458 -30.97 40.82 -40.59
N LEU A 459 -31.43 40.71 -39.34
CA LEU A 459 -32.82 40.95 -38.98
C LEU A 459 -33.16 42.44 -38.95
N SER A 460 -32.23 43.30 -38.51
CA SER A 460 -32.45 44.75 -38.40
C SER A 460 -32.21 45.52 -39.71
N TRP A 461 -31.41 44.96 -40.62
CA TRP A 461 -31.04 45.61 -41.88
C TRP A 461 -32.23 45.94 -42.80
N PRO A 462 -33.19 45.02 -43.04
CA PRO A 462 -34.36 45.32 -43.88
C PRO A 462 -35.20 46.47 -43.31
N GLU A 463 -35.39 46.51 -41.99
CA GLU A 463 -36.13 47.58 -41.32
C GLU A 463 -35.40 48.93 -41.43
N GLY A 464 -34.07 48.92 -41.35
CA GLY A 464 -33.22 50.09 -41.56
C GLY A 464 -33.35 50.64 -42.97
N VAL A 465 -33.18 49.78 -43.98
CA VAL A 465 -33.32 50.13 -45.39
C VAL A 465 -34.72 50.65 -45.69
N GLN A 466 -35.76 49.98 -45.17
CA GLN A 466 -37.14 50.40 -45.38
C GLN A 466 -37.43 51.78 -44.77
N ARG A 467 -36.91 52.06 -43.57
CA ARG A 467 -37.00 53.40 -42.96
C ARG A 467 -36.29 54.47 -43.79
N GLU A 468 -35.09 54.18 -44.26
CA GLU A 468 -34.28 55.13 -45.03
C GLU A 468 -34.92 55.43 -46.39
N VAL A 469 -35.38 54.39 -47.11
CA VAL A 469 -36.12 54.54 -48.38
C VAL A 469 -37.41 55.32 -48.17
N SER A 470 -38.17 55.04 -47.09
CA SER A 470 -39.39 55.79 -46.77
C SER A 470 -39.10 57.26 -46.49
N GLY A 471 -38.03 57.56 -45.74
CA GLY A 471 -37.60 58.94 -45.48
C GLY A 471 -37.15 59.69 -46.73
N VAL A 472 -36.50 59.01 -47.69
CA VAL A 472 -36.15 59.60 -49.00
C VAL A 472 -37.40 59.88 -49.83
N LEU A 473 -38.36 58.95 -49.85
CA LEU A 473 -39.64 59.12 -50.57
C LEU A 473 -40.50 60.26 -50.00
N GLU A 474 -40.50 60.47 -48.69
CA GLU A 474 -41.17 61.61 -48.05
C GLU A 474 -40.48 62.94 -48.37
N LYS A 475 -39.14 62.94 -48.43
CA LYS A 475 -38.34 64.14 -48.69
C LYS A 475 -38.35 64.55 -50.18
N TYR A 476 -38.50 63.58 -51.09
CA TYR A 476 -38.55 63.78 -52.54
C TYR A 476 -39.72 62.99 -53.14
N PRO A 477 -40.96 63.53 -53.08
CA PRO A 477 -42.12 62.83 -53.60
C PRO A 477 -42.00 62.65 -55.12
N LEU A 478 -42.01 61.39 -55.56
CA LEU A 478 -41.96 61.03 -56.98
C LEU A 478 -43.28 61.42 -57.67
N GLN A 479 -43.30 62.55 -58.36
CA GLN A 479 -44.36 62.86 -59.32
C GLN A 479 -44.12 62.05 -60.60
N ILE A 480 -44.85 60.94 -60.75
CA ILE A 480 -44.88 60.17 -62.00
C ILE A 480 -45.77 60.92 -62.99
N LEU A 481 -45.18 61.72 -63.88
CA LEU A 481 -45.91 62.24 -65.04
C LEU A 481 -46.13 61.11 -66.06
N PRO A 482 -47.34 60.93 -66.60
CA PRO A 482 -47.58 59.97 -67.66
C PRO A 482 -46.79 60.36 -68.91
N ARG A 483 -46.04 59.39 -69.45
CA ARG A 483 -45.22 59.55 -70.64
C ARG A 483 -46.14 59.80 -71.86
N THR A 484 -46.10 60.98 -72.46
CA THR A 484 -46.65 61.19 -73.80
C THR A 484 -45.84 60.36 -74.78
N VAL A 485 -46.48 59.36 -75.38
CA VAL A 485 -45.85 58.44 -76.34
C VAL A 485 -45.55 59.22 -77.62
N SER A 486 -44.26 59.49 -77.89
CA SER A 486 -43.84 59.97 -79.21
C SER A 486 -43.95 58.82 -80.22
N ALA A 487 -44.57 59.10 -81.36
CA ALA A 487 -44.99 58.15 -82.40
C ALA A 487 -43.84 57.52 -83.22
N MET A 488 -42.69 57.19 -82.61
CA MET A 488 -41.55 56.56 -83.31
C MET A 488 -41.26 55.12 -82.87
N ASP A 489 -41.80 54.66 -81.74
CA ASP A 489 -41.52 53.31 -81.20
C ASP A 489 -42.64 52.28 -81.41
N ALA A 490 -43.64 52.56 -82.26
CA ALA A 490 -44.79 51.66 -82.45
C ALA A 490 -44.51 50.39 -83.28
N ASN A 491 -43.30 50.23 -83.84
CA ASN A 491 -43.03 49.17 -84.83
C ASN A 491 -41.98 48.12 -84.43
N ASN A 492 -41.66 47.96 -83.15
CA ASN A 492 -40.70 46.93 -82.72
C ASN A 492 -41.27 46.02 -81.62
N ALA A 493 -42.44 45.43 -81.88
CA ALA A 493 -43.14 44.56 -80.94
C ALA A 493 -42.76 43.06 -81.03
N ASP A 494 -41.80 42.64 -81.87
CA ASP A 494 -41.53 41.21 -82.09
C ASP A 494 -40.04 40.82 -82.26
N SER A 495 -39.12 41.38 -81.47
CA SER A 495 -37.76 40.80 -81.40
C SER A 495 -37.19 40.73 -79.99
N ASP A 496 -37.36 39.58 -79.34
CA ASP A 496 -36.68 39.17 -78.09
C ASP A 496 -35.22 38.80 -78.39
N GLY A 497 -34.37 39.81 -78.58
CA GLY A 497 -32.93 39.63 -78.68
C GLY A 497 -32.19 40.89 -78.22
N PRO A 498 -31.16 40.78 -77.36
CA PRO A 498 -30.39 41.94 -76.94
C PRO A 498 -29.61 42.53 -78.14
N PRO A 499 -29.43 43.86 -78.19
CA PRO A 499 -28.76 44.52 -79.30
C PRO A 499 -27.27 44.13 -79.37
N PRO A 500 -26.67 44.12 -80.56
CA PRO A 500 -25.31 43.62 -80.75
C PRO A 500 -24.28 44.54 -80.08
N LEU A 501 -23.22 43.92 -79.56
CA LEU A 501 -22.10 44.59 -78.88
C LEU A 501 -21.30 45.46 -79.85
N LEU A 502 -21.05 46.71 -79.45
CA LEU A 502 -20.20 47.66 -80.14
C LEU A 502 -18.74 47.17 -80.16
N THR A 503 -18.19 46.97 -81.35
CA THR A 503 -16.75 46.74 -81.56
C THR A 503 -15.97 48.03 -81.35
N ALA A 504 -14.91 47.96 -80.53
CA ALA A 504 -14.00 49.07 -80.27
C ALA A 504 -13.28 49.52 -81.55
N GLN A 505 -13.36 50.82 -81.87
CA GLN A 505 -12.53 51.43 -82.90
C GLN A 505 -11.15 51.75 -82.32
N VAL A 506 -10.12 51.26 -83.00
CA VAL A 506 -8.70 51.51 -82.77
C VAL A 506 -8.37 52.96 -83.13
N PHE A 507 -7.59 53.61 -82.26
CA PHE A 507 -7.03 54.96 -82.42
C PHE A 507 -6.17 55.11 -83.69
N ALA A 508 -6.28 56.26 -84.35
CA ALA A 508 -5.20 56.85 -85.14
C ALA A 508 -5.36 58.38 -85.20
N GLY A 509 -4.37 59.13 -84.70
CA GLY A 509 -4.26 60.59 -84.80
C GLY A 509 -3.96 61.26 -83.47
#